data_AF-A0A947J2T9-F1
#
_entry.id   AF-A0A947J2T9-F1
#
_cell.length_a   1.000
_cell.length_b   1.000
_cell.length_c   1.000
_cell.angle_alpha   90.00
_cell.angle_beta   90.00
_cell.angle_gamma   90.00
#
_symmetry.space_group_name_H-M   'P 1'
#
loop_
_entity.id
_entity.type
_entity.pdbx_description
1 polymer ?
#
loop_
_entity_poly.entity_id
_entity_poly.type
_entity_poly.pdbx_seq_one_letter_code
_entity_poly.pdbx_strand_id
1 'polypeptide(L)'
;MINSRLQSLDYQNVMTDKTSPPRLTLTHTLILFLSITALGYLLGGTTYLAVREFVPDHVMNFIMVGGTALIAAIMVYLLTLRPLESAQHIVRKIMENPQVRHTDKSMSNRLMGSLIGKIATILKKFTSMACEVSMIIEKNSISLAETSFKTDRLERDMEDLVTKSREISAASENIFTSTDKVSSATKIAVAEANQAQEESIAGQAALQQAIVQIRKVSEKTGSTANLISMLETRSREVENVSLAIRDIADQTNLLALNAAIEAARAGEAGRGFAVVADEVRKLAEKTVIANDQIGHMMADIRQETMAAAATMQELVGLANQGVNQIDRAGEQLDGILSHSKIMREQLTSIATGVEMNHQDVAQISGALNYMQDQIMVFERQIRDISDQSMALSELGETMFESMADLSIDTIHNRMFLAAQKTSEAIAAMFEQAILHGEISEAKLFDRKYQLIPGTNPPKQKTAFDDFTDRTLPTIQENTLSGNQEIIYAIAVDNNGYCPTHNKKFSQPLTGNHEKDLAGNRTKRIFDDRTGKRCGSNSRHMLLQTYKRDTGEVMHDISVPILVNGKHWGGFRMGYRADAHS
;
A
#
# COMPACT_ATOMS: atom_id res chain seq x y z
N MET A 1 -29.20 18.54 -6.99
CA MET A 1 -30.13 19.69 -6.92
C MET A 1 -30.92 19.86 -8.24
N ILE A 2 -31.48 18.76 -8.76
CA ILE A 2 -32.32 18.73 -9.96
C ILE A 2 -33.51 17.84 -9.59
N ASN A 3 -34.39 18.35 -8.73
CA ASN A 3 -35.58 17.63 -8.30
C ASN A 3 -36.82 18.54 -8.26
N SER A 4 -36.83 19.61 -9.07
CA SER A 4 -37.86 20.65 -9.03
C SER A 4 -38.29 21.18 -10.40
N ARG A 5 -38.18 20.40 -11.48
CA ARG A 5 -38.64 20.81 -12.83
C ARG A 5 -39.42 19.74 -13.61
N LEU A 6 -40.12 18.84 -12.92
CA LEU A 6 -41.00 17.84 -13.55
C LEU A 6 -42.44 17.81 -12.97
N GLN A 7 -42.91 18.92 -12.40
CA GLN A 7 -44.32 19.09 -12.03
C GLN A 7 -44.86 20.42 -12.55
N SER A 8 -45.22 20.45 -13.83
CA SER A 8 -46.31 21.30 -14.38
C SER A 8 -46.31 21.18 -15.91
N LEU A 9 -46.74 20.03 -16.44
CA LEU A 9 -47.27 19.99 -17.80
C LEU A 9 -48.72 19.54 -17.70
N ASP A 10 -49.53 20.58 -17.64
CA ASP A 10 -50.99 20.64 -17.61
C ASP A 10 -51.62 19.66 -18.60
N TYR A 11 -52.25 18.61 -18.08
CA TYR A 11 -52.81 17.49 -18.86
C TYR A 11 -54.28 17.75 -19.30
N GLN A 12 -54.74 19.01 -19.33
CA GLN A 12 -56.17 19.32 -19.51
C GLN A 12 -56.57 20.23 -20.69
N ASN A 13 -55.67 20.79 -21.49
CA ASN A 13 -56.08 21.75 -22.54
C ASN A 13 -55.61 21.41 -23.95
N VAL A 14 -56.16 20.34 -24.57
CA VAL A 14 -56.16 20.19 -26.03
C VAL A 14 -57.46 19.49 -26.49
N MET A 15 -58.62 20.12 -26.30
CA MET A 15 -59.87 19.68 -26.92
C MET A 15 -60.83 20.86 -27.14
N THR A 16 -60.41 21.93 -27.82
CA THR A 16 -61.35 22.86 -28.48
C THR A 16 -60.68 23.56 -29.66
N ASP A 17 -60.44 22.84 -30.75
CA ASP A 17 -60.35 23.49 -32.06
C ASP A 17 -61.75 23.47 -32.70
N LYS A 18 -62.49 24.55 -32.44
CA LYS A 18 -63.87 24.78 -32.89
C LYS A 18 -63.91 25.50 -34.26
N THR A 19 -63.07 25.16 -35.22
CA THR A 19 -63.20 25.72 -36.59
C THR A 19 -62.83 24.72 -37.71
N SER A 20 -63.14 23.43 -37.53
CA SER A 20 -63.12 22.45 -38.62
C SER A 20 -64.50 22.34 -39.30
N PRO A 21 -64.63 22.41 -40.64
CA PRO A 21 -65.89 22.09 -41.31
C PRO A 21 -66.31 20.64 -41.00
N PRO A 22 -67.62 20.31 -41.01
CA PRO A 22 -68.10 18.98 -40.64
C PRO A 22 -67.50 17.91 -41.56
N ARG A 23 -66.62 17.07 -41.01
CA ARG A 23 -65.96 15.99 -41.74
C ARG A 23 -66.92 14.80 -41.86
N LEU A 24 -67.18 14.33 -43.08
CA LEU A 24 -68.07 13.19 -43.35
C LEU A 24 -67.63 11.97 -42.54
N THR A 25 -68.50 11.45 -41.68
CA THR A 25 -68.29 10.17 -41.00
C THR A 25 -68.41 9.02 -42.01
N LEU A 26 -67.87 7.84 -41.69
CA LEU A 26 -68.01 6.62 -42.51
C LEU A 26 -69.46 6.37 -42.94
N THR A 27 -70.42 6.70 -42.06
CA THR A 27 -71.85 6.66 -42.34
C THR A 27 -72.29 7.67 -43.41
N HIS A 28 -71.77 8.90 -43.42
CA HIS A 28 -72.05 9.87 -44.49
C HIS A 28 -71.42 9.43 -45.82
N THR A 29 -70.24 8.80 -45.80
CA THR A 29 -69.61 8.27 -47.03
C THR A 29 -70.36 7.06 -47.57
N LEU A 30 -70.85 6.19 -46.69
CA LEU A 30 -71.69 5.03 -47.03
C LEU A 30 -73.06 5.47 -47.56
N ILE A 31 -73.66 6.50 -46.95
CA ILE A 31 -74.91 7.10 -47.41
C ILE A 31 -74.70 7.76 -48.77
N LEU A 32 -73.65 8.58 -48.95
CA LEU A 32 -73.34 9.18 -50.25
C LEU A 32 -73.10 8.10 -51.32
N PHE A 33 -72.47 6.99 -50.96
CA PHE A 33 -72.29 5.83 -51.84
C PHE A 33 -73.62 5.17 -52.21
N LEU A 34 -74.48 4.86 -51.24
CA LEU A 34 -75.81 4.32 -51.50
C LEU A 34 -76.63 5.28 -52.37
N SER A 35 -76.50 6.58 -52.16
CA SER A 35 -77.14 7.61 -52.99
C SER A 35 -76.58 7.66 -54.41
N ILE A 36 -75.26 7.61 -54.59
CA ILE A 36 -74.60 7.68 -55.91
C ILE A 36 -74.80 6.38 -56.68
N THR A 37 -74.75 5.22 -56.02
CA THR A 37 -75.08 3.93 -56.65
C THR A 37 -76.56 3.84 -56.98
N ALA A 38 -77.45 4.25 -56.08
CA ALA A 38 -78.89 4.34 -56.39
C ALA A 38 -79.14 5.28 -57.57
N LEU A 39 -78.54 6.48 -57.59
CA LEU A 39 -78.64 7.43 -58.70
C LEU A 39 -78.04 6.88 -60.00
N GLY A 40 -76.93 6.15 -59.92
CA GLY A 40 -76.29 5.46 -61.04
C GLY A 40 -77.12 4.32 -61.60
N TYR A 41 -77.81 3.55 -60.75
CA TYR A 41 -78.79 2.55 -61.18
C TYR A 41 -80.06 3.19 -61.76
N LEU A 42 -80.47 4.36 -61.27
CA LEU A 42 -81.62 5.11 -61.79
C LEU A 42 -81.32 5.73 -63.16
N LEU A 43 -80.15 6.36 -63.32
CA LEU A 43 -79.66 6.88 -64.60
C LEU A 43 -79.31 5.76 -65.58
N GLY A 44 -78.68 4.69 -65.10
CA GLY A 44 -78.35 3.49 -65.86
C GLY A 44 -79.59 2.73 -66.32
N GLY A 45 -80.63 2.64 -65.47
CA GLY A 45 -81.91 2.00 -65.81
C GLY A 45 -82.73 2.79 -66.82
N THR A 46 -82.71 4.13 -66.74
CA THR A 46 -83.38 5.00 -67.70
C THR A 46 -82.67 5.06 -69.05
N THR A 47 -81.34 5.05 -69.07
CA THR A 47 -80.54 4.89 -70.30
C THR A 47 -80.65 3.47 -70.88
N TYR A 48 -80.73 2.44 -70.04
CA TYR A 48 -81.01 1.06 -70.45
C TYR A 48 -82.34 0.98 -71.21
N LEU A 49 -83.41 1.56 -70.65
CA LEU A 49 -84.72 1.61 -71.31
C LEU A 49 -84.70 2.42 -72.62
N ALA A 50 -83.89 3.48 -72.70
CA ALA A 50 -83.79 4.32 -73.90
C ALA A 50 -82.93 3.73 -75.03
N VAL A 51 -81.97 2.86 -74.71
CA VAL A 51 -80.97 2.35 -75.69
C VAL A 51 -81.15 0.86 -75.99
N ARG A 52 -82.02 0.14 -75.26
CA ARG A 52 -82.30 -1.30 -75.45
C ARG A 52 -82.78 -1.66 -76.87
N GLU A 53 -83.40 -0.73 -77.59
CA GLU A 53 -83.79 -0.96 -79.00
C GLU A 53 -82.61 -0.93 -79.98
N PHE A 54 -81.45 -0.38 -79.58
CA PHE A 54 -80.30 -0.12 -80.46
C PHE A 54 -79.06 -0.97 -80.17
N VAL A 55 -78.96 -1.61 -79.00
CA VAL A 55 -77.76 -2.35 -78.57
C VAL A 55 -78.14 -3.76 -78.06
N PRO A 56 -77.45 -4.84 -78.50
CA PRO A 56 -77.72 -6.19 -78.02
C PRO A 56 -77.54 -6.34 -76.50
N ASP A 57 -78.44 -7.09 -75.85
CA ASP A 57 -78.48 -7.28 -74.39
C ASP A 57 -77.14 -7.75 -73.79
N HIS A 58 -76.36 -8.55 -74.52
CA HIS A 58 -75.06 -9.06 -74.04
C HIS A 58 -73.98 -7.96 -73.97
N VAL A 59 -74.00 -6.98 -74.87
CA VAL A 59 -73.07 -5.82 -74.86
C VAL A 59 -73.44 -4.89 -73.72
N MET A 60 -74.74 -4.67 -73.50
CA MET A 60 -75.24 -3.80 -72.43
C MET A 60 -74.92 -4.35 -71.03
N ASN A 61 -75.10 -5.67 -70.83
CA ASN A 61 -74.73 -6.33 -69.58
C ASN A 61 -73.22 -6.26 -69.30
N PHE A 62 -72.38 -6.39 -70.33
CA PHE A 62 -70.93 -6.26 -70.17
C PHE A 62 -70.51 -4.86 -69.72
N ILE A 63 -71.13 -3.81 -70.27
CA ILE A 63 -70.84 -2.41 -69.89
C ILE A 63 -71.32 -2.12 -68.45
N MET A 64 -72.50 -2.59 -68.06
CA MET A 64 -73.04 -2.41 -66.71
C MET A 64 -72.22 -3.16 -65.65
N VAL A 65 -71.88 -4.42 -65.90
CA VAL A 65 -71.05 -5.24 -64.99
C VAL A 65 -69.62 -4.70 -64.95
N GLY A 66 -69.04 -4.33 -66.09
CA GLY A 66 -67.71 -3.72 -66.16
C GLY A 66 -67.63 -2.37 -65.45
N GLY A 67 -68.65 -1.51 -65.62
CA GLY A 67 -68.73 -0.20 -64.98
C GLY A 67 -68.91 -0.30 -63.47
N THR A 68 -69.77 -1.20 -62.99
CA THR A 68 -69.95 -1.45 -61.55
C THR A 68 -68.70 -2.07 -60.91
N ALA A 69 -68.03 -3.01 -61.58
CA ALA A 69 -66.77 -3.57 -61.13
C ALA A 69 -65.65 -2.51 -61.08
N LEU A 70 -65.57 -1.61 -62.07
CA LEU A 70 -64.59 -0.52 -62.10
C LEU A 70 -64.83 0.49 -60.98
N ILE A 71 -66.09 0.89 -60.73
CA ILE A 71 -66.44 1.78 -59.62
C ILE A 71 -66.12 1.11 -58.28
N ALA A 72 -66.43 -0.18 -58.12
CA ALA A 72 -66.08 -0.94 -56.92
C ALA A 72 -64.55 -1.02 -56.73
N ALA A 73 -63.78 -1.26 -57.79
CA ALA A 73 -62.31 -1.29 -57.74
C ALA A 73 -61.71 0.08 -57.39
N ILE A 74 -62.19 1.17 -58.01
CA ILE A 74 -61.79 2.55 -57.69
C ILE A 74 -62.16 2.89 -56.24
N MET A 75 -63.31 2.42 -55.76
CA MET A 75 -63.76 2.66 -54.39
C MET A 75 -62.95 1.89 -53.35
N VAL A 76 -62.65 0.61 -53.60
CA VAL A 76 -61.71 -0.17 -52.79
C VAL A 76 -60.35 0.54 -52.77
N TYR A 77 -59.86 0.99 -53.93
CA TYR A 77 -58.61 1.74 -53.99
C TYR A 77 -58.66 3.04 -53.17
N LEU A 78 -59.72 3.84 -53.26
CA LEU A 78 -59.84 5.13 -52.55
C LEU A 78 -60.15 4.99 -51.05
N LEU A 79 -60.86 3.94 -50.62
CA LEU A 79 -61.29 3.76 -49.22
C LEU A 79 -60.37 2.83 -48.41
N THR A 80 -59.67 1.89 -49.03
CA THR A 80 -58.80 0.94 -48.33
C THR A 80 -57.33 1.09 -48.73
N LEU A 81 -56.99 0.97 -50.02
CA LEU A 81 -55.58 0.92 -50.45
C LEU A 81 -54.86 2.27 -50.29
N ARG A 82 -55.45 3.37 -50.78
CA ARG A 82 -54.85 4.71 -50.70
C ARG A 82 -54.69 5.21 -49.25
N PRO A 83 -55.66 5.00 -48.33
CA PRO A 83 -55.47 5.28 -46.91
C PRO A 83 -54.43 4.37 -46.25
N LEU A 84 -54.31 3.11 -46.68
CA LEU A 84 -53.31 2.17 -46.17
C LEU A 84 -51.89 2.57 -46.58
N GLU A 85 -51.68 2.95 -47.84
CA GLU A 85 -50.41 3.51 -48.33
C GLU A 85 -50.04 4.79 -47.56
N SER A 86 -51.03 5.67 -47.33
CA SER A 86 -50.83 6.88 -46.53
C SER A 86 -50.50 6.55 -45.07
N ALA A 87 -51.14 5.55 -44.47
CA ALA A 87 -50.86 5.09 -43.12
C ALA A 87 -49.46 4.46 -43.00
N GLN A 88 -49.04 3.65 -43.97
CA GLN A 88 -47.68 3.10 -44.04
C GLN A 88 -46.64 4.22 -44.13
N HIS A 89 -46.88 5.23 -44.96
CA HIS A 89 -46.01 6.39 -45.08
C HIS A 89 -45.91 7.18 -43.76
N ILE A 90 -47.01 7.31 -43.02
CA ILE A 90 -47.03 7.99 -41.72
C ILE A 90 -46.34 7.17 -40.64
N VAL A 91 -46.59 5.86 -40.57
CA VAL A 91 -45.88 4.97 -39.62
C VAL A 91 -44.39 5.01 -39.89
N ARG A 92 -43.97 4.98 -41.16
CA ARG A 92 -42.56 5.15 -41.54
C ARG A 92 -42.00 6.51 -41.09
N LYS A 93 -42.73 7.61 -41.30
CA LYS A 93 -42.32 8.94 -40.81
C LYS A 93 -42.29 9.05 -39.28
N ILE A 94 -43.18 8.36 -38.58
CA ILE A 94 -43.17 8.27 -37.11
C ILE A 94 -41.97 7.43 -36.64
N MET A 95 -41.60 6.37 -37.36
CA MET A 95 -40.40 5.60 -37.07
C MET A 95 -39.12 6.41 -37.32
N GLU A 96 -39.07 7.17 -38.41
CA GLU A 96 -37.93 8.04 -38.76
C GLU A 96 -37.82 9.24 -37.81
N ASN A 97 -38.95 9.73 -37.27
CA ASN A 97 -38.94 10.81 -36.29
C ASN A 97 -40.15 10.73 -35.32
N PRO A 98 -40.03 9.96 -34.22
CA PRO A 98 -41.13 9.71 -33.29
C PRO A 98 -41.50 10.92 -32.43
N GLN A 99 -40.67 11.97 -32.41
CA GLN A 99 -40.88 13.18 -31.63
C GLN A 99 -41.70 14.25 -32.37
N VAL A 100 -41.84 14.14 -33.70
CA VAL A 100 -42.55 15.14 -34.52
C VAL A 100 -44.04 14.83 -34.57
N ARG A 101 -44.87 15.86 -34.34
CA ARG A 101 -46.33 15.77 -34.43
C ARG A 101 -46.74 15.68 -35.90
N HIS A 102 -46.91 14.46 -36.41
CA HIS A 102 -47.32 14.23 -37.79
C HIS A 102 -48.83 14.53 -37.95
N THR A 103 -49.16 15.75 -38.39
CA THR A 103 -50.54 16.16 -38.71
C THR A 103 -50.83 15.98 -40.19
N ASP A 104 -51.11 14.75 -40.63
CA ASP A 104 -51.50 14.47 -42.01
C ASP A 104 -53.02 14.40 -42.19
N LYS A 105 -53.53 14.82 -43.36
CA LYS A 105 -54.96 14.81 -43.74
C LYS A 105 -55.57 13.40 -43.75
N SER A 106 -54.76 12.35 -43.84
CA SER A 106 -55.22 10.94 -43.77
C SER A 106 -55.77 10.54 -42.39
N MET A 107 -55.46 11.30 -41.33
CA MET A 107 -56.13 11.17 -40.01
C MET A 107 -57.61 11.57 -40.05
N SER A 108 -58.12 12.07 -41.19
CA SER A 108 -59.54 12.40 -41.34
C SER A 108 -60.47 11.18 -41.28
N ASN A 109 -59.96 9.94 -41.42
CA ASN A 109 -60.75 8.73 -41.27
C ASN A 109 -60.70 8.22 -39.81
N ARG A 110 -61.85 8.22 -39.11
CA ARG A 110 -61.95 8.08 -37.64
C ARG A 110 -61.33 6.78 -37.10
N LEU A 111 -61.49 5.66 -37.83
CA LEU A 111 -60.95 4.35 -37.44
C LEU A 111 -59.43 4.31 -37.61
N MET A 112 -58.94 4.82 -38.74
CA MET A 112 -57.53 4.76 -39.11
C MET A 112 -56.69 5.77 -38.34
N GLY A 113 -57.23 6.97 -38.07
CA GLY A 113 -56.62 7.95 -37.17
C GLY A 113 -56.48 7.42 -35.74
N SER A 114 -57.44 6.63 -35.24
CA SER A 114 -57.34 5.99 -33.92
C SER A 114 -56.24 4.92 -33.88
N LEU A 115 -56.12 4.08 -34.91
CA LEU A 115 -55.07 3.05 -34.99
C LEU A 115 -53.67 3.69 -35.12
N ILE A 116 -53.51 4.68 -36.00
CA ILE A 116 -52.26 5.45 -36.14
C ILE A 116 -51.90 6.14 -34.82
N GLY A 117 -52.86 6.74 -34.12
CA GLY A 117 -52.63 7.37 -32.82
C GLY A 117 -52.17 6.39 -31.74
N LYS A 118 -52.73 5.18 -31.70
CA LYS A 118 -52.29 4.11 -30.78
C LYS A 118 -50.87 3.63 -31.12
N ILE A 119 -50.57 3.39 -32.40
CA ILE A 119 -49.22 3.01 -32.87
C ILE A 119 -48.21 4.11 -32.52
N ALA A 120 -48.54 5.38 -32.78
CA ALA A 120 -47.69 6.51 -32.43
C ALA A 120 -47.41 6.59 -30.92
N THR A 121 -48.42 6.31 -30.09
CA THR A 121 -48.27 6.28 -28.63
C THR A 121 -47.36 5.12 -28.18
N ILE A 122 -47.52 3.93 -28.76
CA ILE A 122 -46.66 2.76 -28.48
C ILE A 122 -45.22 3.06 -28.89
N LEU A 123 -45.01 3.59 -30.10
CA LEU A 123 -43.68 3.97 -30.59
C LEU A 123 -43.03 5.01 -29.69
N LYS A 124 -43.76 6.07 -29.30
CA LYS A 124 -43.24 7.08 -28.36
C LYS A 124 -42.83 6.48 -27.02
N LYS A 125 -43.64 5.58 -26.45
CA LYS A 125 -43.29 4.86 -25.21
C LYS A 125 -42.07 3.97 -25.39
N PHE A 126 -41.99 3.25 -26.50
CA PHE A 126 -40.86 2.39 -26.84
C PHE A 126 -39.55 3.19 -26.99
N THR A 127 -39.57 4.30 -27.74
CA THR A 127 -38.42 5.20 -27.86
C THR A 127 -37.99 5.76 -26.51
N SER A 128 -38.95 6.20 -25.67
CA SER A 128 -38.63 6.70 -24.33
C SER A 128 -37.96 5.64 -23.46
N MET A 129 -38.48 4.41 -23.47
CA MET A 129 -37.92 3.29 -22.72
C MET A 129 -36.52 2.92 -23.22
N ALA A 130 -36.32 2.93 -24.53
CA ALA A 130 -35.01 2.67 -25.11
C ALA A 130 -34.00 3.80 -24.78
N CYS A 131 -34.39 5.07 -24.79
CA CYS A 131 -33.53 6.15 -24.28
C CYS A 131 -33.15 5.94 -22.81
N GLU A 132 -34.09 5.52 -21.96
CA GLU A 132 -33.84 5.22 -20.54
C GLU A 132 -32.84 4.07 -20.37
N VAL A 133 -33.02 2.98 -21.12
CA VAL A 133 -32.07 1.86 -21.17
C VAL A 133 -30.68 2.32 -21.62
N SER A 134 -30.58 3.21 -22.62
CA SER A 134 -29.30 3.78 -23.08
C SER A 134 -28.54 4.44 -21.93
N MET A 135 -29.23 5.29 -21.17
CA MET A 135 -28.63 6.04 -20.07
C MET A 135 -28.20 5.11 -18.93
N ILE A 136 -28.96 4.03 -18.67
CA ILE A 136 -28.59 3.03 -17.67
C ILE A 136 -27.33 2.27 -18.10
N ILE A 137 -27.25 1.84 -19.37
CA ILE A 137 -26.07 1.12 -19.90
C ILE A 137 -24.84 2.02 -19.87
N GLU A 138 -24.98 3.30 -20.22
CA GLU A 138 -23.91 4.30 -20.15
C GLU A 138 -23.37 4.45 -18.72
N LYS A 139 -24.26 4.72 -17.76
CA LYS A 139 -23.88 4.84 -16.34
C LYS A 139 -23.21 3.57 -15.81
N ASN A 140 -23.72 2.40 -16.20
CA ASN A 140 -23.10 1.12 -15.84
C ASN A 140 -21.71 0.98 -16.46
N SER A 141 -21.54 1.31 -17.74
CA SER A 141 -20.26 1.21 -18.44
C SER A 141 -19.19 2.12 -17.84
N ILE A 142 -19.56 3.34 -17.45
CA ILE A 142 -18.67 4.27 -16.72
C ILE A 142 -18.28 3.67 -15.37
N SER A 143 -19.25 3.17 -14.60
CA SER A 143 -19.01 2.59 -13.27
C SER A 143 -18.12 1.34 -13.35
N LEU A 144 -18.26 0.53 -14.40
CA LEU A 144 -17.43 -0.64 -14.66
C LEU A 144 -15.99 -0.24 -15.00
N ALA A 145 -15.79 0.78 -15.84
CA ALA A 145 -14.45 1.30 -16.14
C ALA A 145 -13.73 1.80 -14.88
N GLU A 146 -14.45 2.43 -13.95
CA GLU A 146 -13.89 2.80 -12.66
C GLU A 146 -13.58 1.61 -11.76
N THR A 147 -14.45 0.59 -11.78
CA THR A 147 -14.30 -0.64 -11.00
C THR A 147 -13.09 -1.44 -11.47
N SER A 148 -12.92 -1.63 -12.78
CA SER A 148 -11.73 -2.28 -13.35
C SER A 148 -10.45 -1.56 -12.94
N PHE A 149 -10.39 -0.22 -13.08
CA PHE A 149 -9.22 0.54 -12.67
C PHE A 149 -8.89 0.40 -11.17
N LYS A 150 -9.91 0.39 -10.31
CA LYS A 150 -9.72 0.15 -8.86
C LYS A 150 -9.26 -1.28 -8.58
N THR A 151 -9.74 -2.25 -9.35
CA THR A 151 -9.38 -3.66 -9.24
C THR A 151 -7.91 -3.88 -9.62
N ASP A 152 -7.44 -3.28 -10.71
CA ASP A 152 -6.03 -3.33 -11.14
C ASP A 152 -5.09 -2.67 -10.11
N ARG A 153 -5.57 -1.65 -9.39
CA ARG A 153 -4.82 -1.04 -8.29
C ARG A 153 -4.78 -1.96 -7.08
N LEU A 154 -5.91 -2.58 -6.72
CA LEU A 154 -5.96 -3.55 -5.62
C LEU A 154 -5.05 -4.75 -5.85
N GLU A 155 -4.92 -5.23 -7.10
CA GLU A 155 -4.00 -6.30 -7.44
C GLU A 155 -2.54 -5.94 -7.11
N ARG A 156 -2.09 -4.74 -7.50
CA ARG A 156 -0.76 -4.23 -7.15
C ARG A 156 -0.58 -4.03 -5.64
N ASP A 157 -1.59 -3.48 -4.97
CA ASP A 157 -1.56 -3.29 -3.52
C ASP A 157 -1.45 -4.65 -2.78
N MET A 158 -2.00 -5.74 -3.33
CA MET A 158 -1.85 -7.10 -2.79
C MET A 158 -0.43 -7.66 -2.98
N GLU A 159 0.21 -7.45 -4.13
CA GLU A 159 1.60 -7.86 -4.36
C GLU A 159 2.56 -7.17 -3.37
N ASP A 160 2.35 -5.88 -3.14
CA ASP A 160 3.09 -5.11 -2.13
C ASP A 160 2.84 -5.67 -0.72
N LEU A 161 1.59 -6.02 -0.39
CA LEU A 161 1.23 -6.58 0.90
C LEU A 161 1.90 -7.95 1.15
N VAL A 162 2.01 -8.80 0.12
CA VAL A 162 2.77 -10.07 0.20
C VAL A 162 4.24 -9.81 0.51
N THR A 163 4.85 -8.84 -0.17
CA THR A 163 6.25 -8.48 0.04
C THR A 163 6.48 -7.98 1.46
N LYS A 164 5.60 -7.11 1.96
CA LYS A 164 5.66 -6.59 3.33
C LYS A 164 5.42 -7.66 4.39
N SER A 165 4.50 -8.60 4.15
CA SER A 165 4.29 -9.75 5.04
C SER A 165 5.56 -10.59 5.21
N ARG A 166 6.30 -10.84 4.11
CA ARG A 166 7.59 -11.55 4.15
C ARG A 166 8.66 -10.79 4.92
N GLU A 167 8.77 -9.47 4.71
CA GLU A 167 9.70 -8.61 5.47
C GLU A 167 9.42 -8.68 6.99
N ILE A 168 8.15 -8.60 7.40
CA ILE A 168 7.75 -8.69 8.81
C ILE A 168 8.07 -10.08 9.37
N SER A 169 7.82 -11.14 8.62
CA SER A 169 8.17 -12.52 9.03
C SER A 169 9.66 -12.67 9.30
N ALA A 170 10.52 -12.15 8.42
CA ALA A 170 11.96 -12.20 8.61
C ALA A 170 12.42 -11.37 9.81
N ALA A 171 11.81 -10.20 10.04
CA ALA A 171 12.08 -9.38 11.22
C ALA A 171 11.67 -10.10 12.51
N SER A 172 10.53 -10.78 12.52
CA SER A 172 10.03 -11.55 13.66
C SER A 172 10.98 -12.69 14.05
N GLU A 173 11.52 -13.41 13.06
CA GLU A 173 12.53 -14.46 13.28
C GLU A 173 13.83 -13.91 13.88
N ASN A 174 14.27 -12.74 13.43
CA ASN A 174 15.43 -12.06 14.01
C ASN A 174 15.18 -11.64 15.47
N ILE A 175 13.97 -11.17 15.78
CA ILE A 175 13.57 -10.83 17.17
C ILE A 175 13.57 -12.09 18.03
N PHE A 176 13.05 -13.21 17.53
CA PHE A 176 13.07 -14.50 18.23
C PHE A 176 14.50 -14.90 18.60
N THR A 177 15.39 -14.95 17.60
CA THR A 177 16.79 -15.32 17.79
C THR A 177 17.52 -14.37 18.74
N SER A 178 17.26 -13.08 18.66
CA SER A 178 17.85 -12.08 19.55
C SER A 178 17.37 -12.25 20.99
N THR A 179 16.07 -12.49 21.17
CA THR A 179 15.45 -12.71 22.49
C THR A 179 15.97 -13.98 23.16
N ASP A 180 16.18 -15.05 22.39
CA ASP A 180 16.78 -16.30 22.89
C ASP A 180 18.24 -16.08 23.34
N LYS A 181 19.03 -15.31 22.59
CA LYS A 181 20.38 -14.91 23.02
C LYS A 181 20.38 -14.10 24.31
N VAL A 182 19.44 -13.14 24.45
CA VAL A 182 19.28 -12.36 25.69
C VAL A 182 18.88 -13.27 26.85
N SER A 183 17.99 -14.25 26.64
CA SER A 183 17.61 -15.26 27.62
C SER A 183 18.83 -16.04 28.12
N SER A 184 19.66 -16.54 27.21
CA SER A 184 20.89 -17.26 27.57
C SER A 184 21.87 -16.37 28.33
N ALA A 185 22.09 -15.13 27.88
CA ALA A 185 22.99 -14.18 28.55
C ALA A 185 22.49 -13.84 29.97
N THR A 186 21.17 -13.69 30.13
CA THR A 186 20.54 -13.41 31.44
C THR A 186 20.74 -14.60 32.39
N LYS A 187 20.62 -15.84 31.93
CA LYS A 187 20.90 -17.03 32.75
C LYS A 187 22.35 -17.06 33.25
N ILE A 188 23.31 -16.73 32.38
CA ILE A 188 24.73 -16.65 32.73
C ILE A 188 24.95 -15.55 33.77
N ALA A 189 24.42 -14.35 33.53
CA ALA A 189 24.56 -13.22 34.46
C ALA A 189 23.93 -13.50 35.84
N VAL A 190 22.82 -14.27 35.90
CA VAL A 190 22.23 -14.70 37.18
C VAL A 190 23.19 -15.61 37.94
N ALA A 191 23.84 -16.55 37.24
CA ALA A 191 24.84 -17.42 37.86
C ALA A 191 26.04 -16.62 38.38
N GLU A 192 26.55 -15.67 37.61
CA GLU A 192 27.65 -14.79 38.02
C GLU A 192 27.27 -13.92 39.24
N ALA A 193 26.06 -13.36 39.27
CA ALA A 193 25.59 -12.57 40.41
C ALA A 193 25.45 -13.42 41.69
N ASN A 194 25.01 -14.69 41.57
CA ASN A 194 24.98 -15.60 42.71
C ASN A 194 26.39 -15.98 43.18
N GLN A 195 27.32 -16.22 42.25
CA GLN A 195 28.72 -16.51 42.57
C GLN A 195 29.38 -15.33 43.31
N ALA A 196 29.21 -14.10 42.82
CA ALA A 196 29.74 -12.90 43.49
C ALA A 196 29.15 -12.71 44.90
N GLN A 197 27.87 -13.08 45.09
CA GLN A 197 27.24 -13.08 46.41
C GLN A 197 27.88 -14.10 47.35
N GLU A 198 28.07 -15.35 46.91
CA GLU A 198 28.72 -16.39 47.72
C GLU A 198 30.16 -16.03 48.09
N GLU A 199 30.94 -15.55 47.13
CA GLU A 199 32.33 -15.12 47.34
C GLU A 199 32.42 -13.94 48.32
N SER A 200 31.48 -13.00 48.25
CA SER A 200 31.45 -11.86 49.18
C SER A 200 31.07 -12.28 50.60
N ILE A 201 30.12 -13.22 50.77
CA ILE A 201 29.79 -13.80 52.08
C ILE A 201 31.00 -14.54 52.67
N ALA A 202 31.67 -15.35 51.86
CA ALA A 202 32.87 -16.08 52.28
C ALA A 202 34.00 -15.10 52.65
N GLY A 203 34.19 -14.04 51.86
CA GLY A 203 35.14 -12.96 52.14
C GLY A 203 34.86 -12.25 53.45
N GLN A 204 33.61 -11.91 53.75
CA GLN A 204 33.23 -11.30 55.02
C GLN A 204 33.53 -12.21 56.21
N ALA A 205 33.22 -13.50 56.10
CA ALA A 205 33.55 -14.46 57.16
C ALA A 205 35.07 -14.53 57.41
N ALA A 206 35.88 -14.52 56.34
CA ALA A 206 37.33 -14.52 56.44
C ALA A 206 37.88 -13.24 57.07
N LEU A 207 37.35 -12.06 56.70
CA LEU A 207 37.74 -10.78 57.32
C LEU A 207 37.37 -10.74 58.81
N GLN A 208 36.19 -11.22 59.18
CA GLN A 208 35.78 -11.30 60.58
C GLN A 208 36.72 -12.20 61.39
N GLN A 209 37.15 -13.33 60.83
CA GLN A 209 38.14 -14.20 61.46
C GLN A 209 39.50 -13.49 61.59
N ALA A 210 39.93 -12.74 60.58
CA ALA A 210 41.18 -11.97 60.61
C ALA A 210 41.15 -10.88 61.70
N ILE A 211 40.04 -10.15 61.86
CA ILE A 211 39.85 -9.17 62.96
C ILE A 211 40.05 -9.85 64.32
N VAL A 212 39.43 -11.03 64.53
CA VAL A 212 39.59 -11.78 65.78
C VAL A 212 41.05 -12.16 66.03
N GLN A 213 41.79 -12.60 65.00
CA GLN A 213 43.20 -12.95 65.15
C GLN A 213 44.08 -11.73 65.43
N ILE A 214 43.88 -10.60 64.74
CA ILE A 214 44.65 -9.37 64.99
C ILE A 214 44.39 -8.83 66.39
N ARG A 215 43.15 -8.90 66.88
CA ARG A 215 42.83 -8.53 68.27
C ARG A 215 43.59 -9.39 69.28
N LYS A 216 43.67 -10.71 69.05
CA LYS A 216 44.48 -11.61 69.89
C LYS A 216 45.97 -11.27 69.83
N VAL A 217 46.50 -10.92 68.66
CA VAL A 217 47.89 -10.46 68.52
C VAL A 217 48.09 -9.17 69.32
N SER A 218 47.21 -8.18 69.17
CA SER A 218 47.28 -6.91 69.92
C SER A 218 47.26 -7.13 71.44
N GLU A 219 46.38 -8.01 71.94
CA GLU A 219 46.32 -8.40 73.35
C GLU A 219 47.63 -9.06 73.81
N LYS A 220 48.17 -10.01 73.05
CA LYS A 220 49.41 -10.71 73.40
C LYS A 220 50.63 -9.79 73.37
N THR A 221 50.69 -8.87 72.41
CA THR A 221 51.71 -7.82 72.32
C THR A 221 51.63 -6.89 73.53
N GLY A 222 50.42 -6.45 73.92
CA GLY A 222 50.21 -5.65 75.13
C GLY A 222 50.66 -6.37 76.40
N SER A 223 50.33 -7.65 76.55
CA SER A 223 50.83 -8.47 77.67
C SER A 223 52.36 -8.59 77.66
N THR A 224 52.99 -8.66 76.49
CA THR A 224 54.45 -8.76 76.36
C THR A 224 55.12 -7.43 76.72
N ALA A 225 54.52 -6.30 76.32
CA ALA A 225 54.97 -4.96 76.73
C ALA A 225 54.99 -4.83 78.26
N ASN A 226 53.96 -5.34 78.95
CA ASN A 226 53.91 -5.34 80.42
C ASN A 226 55.03 -6.19 81.04
N LEU A 227 55.31 -7.38 80.50
CA LEU A 227 56.41 -8.23 80.97
C LEU A 227 57.77 -7.55 80.80
N ILE A 228 57.99 -6.83 79.69
CA ILE A 228 59.22 -6.07 79.45
C ILE A 228 59.34 -4.90 80.44
N SER A 229 58.25 -4.20 80.75
CA SER A 229 58.24 -3.14 81.78
C SER A 229 58.54 -3.68 83.18
N MET A 230 58.03 -4.87 83.51
CA MET A 230 58.40 -5.56 84.75
C MET A 230 59.88 -5.94 84.77
N LEU A 231 60.44 -6.38 83.65
CA LEU A 231 61.87 -6.69 83.53
C LEU A 231 62.73 -5.44 83.70
N GLU A 232 62.36 -4.32 83.09
CA GLU A 232 63.02 -3.01 83.28
C GLU A 232 63.07 -2.63 84.77
N THR A 233 61.94 -2.82 85.48
CA THR A 233 61.84 -2.54 86.93
C THR A 233 62.79 -3.45 87.74
N ARG A 234 62.79 -4.76 87.46
CA ARG A 234 63.68 -5.73 88.13
C ARG A 234 65.15 -5.46 87.82
N SER A 235 65.50 -5.08 86.60
CA SER A 235 66.87 -4.72 86.23
C SER A 235 67.36 -3.50 87.03
N ARG A 236 66.49 -2.51 87.27
CA ARG A 236 66.79 -1.35 88.12
C ARG A 236 67.01 -1.75 89.59
N GLU A 237 66.25 -2.71 90.11
CA GLU A 237 66.47 -3.26 91.45
C GLU A 237 67.83 -3.95 91.56
N VAL A 238 68.22 -4.75 90.56
CA VAL A 238 69.53 -5.41 90.52
C VAL A 238 70.68 -4.39 90.41
N GLU A 239 70.52 -3.35 89.60
CA GLU A 239 71.48 -2.24 89.51
C GLU A 239 71.71 -1.57 90.87
N ASN A 240 70.64 -1.29 91.63
CA ASN A 240 70.73 -0.72 92.98
C ASN A 240 71.47 -1.65 93.96
N VAL A 241 71.19 -2.96 93.90
CA VAL A 241 71.90 -3.96 94.73
C VAL A 241 73.38 -4.03 94.34
N SER A 242 73.69 -3.97 93.04
CA SER A 242 75.05 -3.94 92.53
C SER A 242 75.80 -2.70 93.02
N LEU A 243 75.18 -1.51 93.01
CA LEU A 243 75.80 -0.30 93.59
C LEU A 243 76.09 -0.46 95.09
N ALA A 244 75.17 -1.04 95.87
CA ALA A 244 75.42 -1.31 97.29
C ALA A 244 76.57 -2.32 97.51
N ILE A 245 76.71 -3.33 96.66
CA ILE A 245 77.84 -4.28 96.71
C ILE A 245 79.15 -3.56 96.39
N ARG A 246 79.15 -2.64 95.42
CA ARG A 246 80.33 -1.80 95.12
C ARG A 246 80.76 -1.01 96.34
N ASP A 247 79.82 -0.33 96.99
CA ASP A 247 80.09 0.47 98.18
C ASP A 247 80.69 -0.39 99.31
N ILE A 248 80.14 -1.60 99.54
CA ILE A 248 80.68 -2.56 100.51
C ILE A 248 82.09 -3.01 100.12
N ALA A 249 82.34 -3.30 98.85
CA ALA A 249 83.64 -3.71 98.36
C ALA A 249 84.68 -2.58 98.51
N ASP A 250 84.32 -1.34 98.19
CA ASP A 250 85.18 -0.16 98.38
C ASP A 250 85.49 0.07 99.88
N GLN A 251 84.49 -0.04 100.76
CA GLN A 251 84.69 0.01 102.21
C GLN A 251 85.59 -1.12 102.72
N THR A 252 85.39 -2.34 102.21
CA THR A 252 86.20 -3.52 102.57
C THR A 252 87.65 -3.35 102.10
N ASN A 253 87.85 -2.78 100.91
CA ASN A 253 89.17 -2.45 100.38
C ASN A 253 89.90 -1.43 101.25
N LEU A 254 89.22 -0.37 101.68
CA LEU A 254 89.76 0.64 102.61
C LEU A 254 90.07 0.06 103.99
N LEU A 255 89.19 -0.79 104.53
CA LEU A 255 89.42 -1.50 105.79
C LEU A 255 90.63 -2.43 105.71
N ALA A 256 90.74 -3.19 104.62
CA ALA A 256 91.86 -4.08 104.36
C ALA A 256 93.18 -3.32 104.20
N LEU A 257 93.16 -2.16 103.52
CA LEU A 257 94.31 -1.28 103.40
C LEU A 257 94.76 -0.74 104.77
N ASN A 258 93.83 -0.26 105.59
CA ASN A 258 94.13 0.19 106.95
C ASN A 258 94.70 -0.94 107.82
N ALA A 259 94.15 -2.15 107.70
CA ALA A 259 94.66 -3.33 108.41
C ALA A 259 96.06 -3.75 107.92
N ALA A 260 96.35 -3.67 106.61
CA ALA A 260 97.67 -3.95 106.06
C ALA A 260 98.72 -2.94 106.52
N ILE A 261 98.37 -1.65 106.60
CA ILE A 261 99.23 -0.58 107.15
C ILE A 261 99.55 -0.87 108.63
N GLU A 262 98.55 -1.18 109.45
CA GLU A 262 98.77 -1.44 110.88
C GLU A 262 99.53 -2.75 111.12
N ALA A 263 99.32 -3.78 110.29
CA ALA A 263 100.10 -5.02 110.30
C ALA A 263 101.57 -4.80 109.92
N ALA A 264 101.86 -3.93 108.95
CA ALA A 264 103.23 -3.52 108.62
C ALA A 264 103.89 -2.73 109.77
N ARG A 265 103.10 -1.95 110.52
CA ARG A 265 103.54 -1.17 111.68
C ARG A 265 103.94 -2.03 112.89
N ALA A 266 103.32 -3.21 113.04
CA ALA A 266 103.61 -4.18 114.09
C ALA A 266 104.86 -5.07 113.83
N GLY A 267 105.56 -4.88 112.71
CA GLY A 267 106.82 -5.58 112.40
C GLY A 267 106.67 -7.11 112.27
N GLU A 268 107.62 -7.88 112.82
CA GLU A 268 107.63 -9.37 112.74
C GLU A 268 106.36 -10.02 113.31
N ALA A 269 105.72 -9.42 114.34
CA ALA A 269 104.50 -9.95 114.97
C ALA A 269 103.24 -9.77 114.08
N GLY A 270 103.25 -8.81 113.14
CA GLY A 270 102.13 -8.51 112.26
C GLY A 270 102.13 -9.27 110.92
N ARG A 271 103.17 -10.06 110.64
CA ARG A 271 103.41 -10.64 109.31
C ARG A 271 102.29 -11.54 108.80
N GLY A 272 101.68 -12.34 109.67
CA GLY A 272 100.52 -13.19 109.33
C GLY A 272 99.26 -12.38 109.03
N PHE A 273 99.03 -11.29 109.78
CA PHE A 273 97.90 -10.37 109.55
C PHE A 273 98.06 -9.56 108.28
N ALA A 274 99.28 -9.15 107.91
CA ALA A 274 99.55 -8.42 106.67
C ALA A 274 99.16 -9.26 105.44
N VAL A 275 99.47 -10.56 105.43
CA VAL A 275 99.11 -11.48 104.33
C VAL A 275 97.59 -11.61 104.21
N VAL A 276 96.87 -11.73 105.33
CA VAL A 276 95.40 -11.82 105.32
C VAL A 276 94.79 -10.50 104.84
N ALA A 277 95.29 -9.36 105.31
CA ALA A 277 94.81 -8.04 104.91
C ALA A 277 95.03 -7.80 103.40
N ASP A 278 96.18 -8.16 102.84
CA ASP A 278 96.42 -8.07 101.38
C ASP A 278 95.53 -9.02 100.57
N GLU A 279 95.20 -10.20 101.08
CA GLU A 279 94.29 -11.13 100.39
C GLU A 279 92.84 -10.63 100.41
N VAL A 280 92.38 -10.04 101.54
CA VAL A 280 91.08 -9.37 101.63
C VAL A 280 91.02 -8.15 100.71
N ARG A 281 92.12 -7.38 100.61
CA ARG A 281 92.24 -6.23 99.69
C ARG A 281 92.07 -6.66 98.24
N LYS A 282 92.81 -7.71 97.81
CA LYS A 282 92.67 -8.27 96.45
C LYS A 282 91.28 -8.83 96.17
N LEU A 283 90.62 -9.44 97.16
CA LEU A 283 89.26 -9.93 97.02
C LEU A 283 88.25 -8.79 96.87
N ALA A 284 88.42 -7.70 97.63
CA ALA A 284 87.62 -6.50 97.51
C ALA A 284 87.82 -5.81 96.14
N GLU A 285 89.06 -5.66 95.66
CA GLU A 285 89.36 -5.16 94.31
C GLU A 285 88.73 -6.02 93.21
N LYS A 286 88.82 -7.36 93.31
CA LYS A 286 88.11 -8.28 92.39
C LYS A 286 86.60 -8.11 92.44
N THR A 287 86.04 -7.85 93.63
CA THR A 287 84.60 -7.63 93.81
C THR A 287 84.16 -6.33 93.14
N VAL A 288 84.93 -5.25 93.25
CA VAL A 288 84.68 -3.99 92.51
C VAL A 288 84.69 -4.22 91.00
N ILE A 289 85.71 -4.90 90.48
CA ILE A 289 85.81 -5.19 89.03
C ILE A 289 84.63 -6.03 88.54
N ALA A 290 84.26 -7.09 89.27
CA ALA A 290 83.12 -7.93 88.92
C ALA A 290 81.80 -7.16 88.99
N ASN A 291 81.64 -6.26 89.97
CA ASN A 291 80.46 -5.45 90.11
C ASN A 291 80.32 -4.41 88.99
N ASP A 292 81.44 -3.85 88.50
CA ASP A 292 81.41 -2.93 87.36
C ASP A 292 80.98 -3.63 86.06
N GLN A 293 81.40 -4.89 85.89
CA GLN A 293 80.90 -5.73 84.80
C GLN A 293 79.39 -6.00 84.92
N ILE A 294 78.87 -6.21 86.14
CA ILE A 294 77.43 -6.33 86.38
C ILE A 294 76.71 -5.03 86.04
N GLY A 295 77.26 -3.88 86.44
CA GLY A 295 76.71 -2.56 86.11
C GLY A 295 76.60 -2.34 84.60
N HIS A 296 77.65 -2.67 83.85
CA HIS A 296 77.61 -2.63 82.38
C HIS A 296 76.54 -3.56 81.79
N MET A 297 76.47 -4.81 82.24
CA MET A 297 75.43 -5.76 81.78
C MET A 297 74.01 -5.28 82.11
N MET A 298 73.79 -4.65 83.27
CA MET A 298 72.48 -4.09 83.63
C MET A 298 72.11 -2.90 82.75
N ALA A 299 73.08 -2.04 82.41
CA ALA A 299 72.86 -0.93 81.49
C ALA A 299 72.47 -1.41 80.09
N ASP A 300 73.14 -2.45 79.58
CA ASP A 300 72.82 -3.08 78.29
C ASP A 300 71.41 -3.69 78.30
N ILE A 301 71.07 -4.50 79.33
CA ILE A 301 69.73 -5.08 79.49
C ILE A 301 68.66 -3.98 79.55
N ARG A 302 68.91 -2.87 80.25
CA ARG A 302 67.99 -1.74 80.32
C ARG A 302 67.78 -1.10 78.95
N GLN A 303 68.86 -0.90 78.18
CA GLN A 303 68.76 -0.35 76.84
C GLN A 303 67.97 -1.29 75.90
N GLU A 304 68.26 -2.59 75.93
CA GLU A 304 67.55 -3.59 75.14
C GLU A 304 66.07 -3.70 75.51
N THR A 305 65.74 -3.66 76.80
CA THR A 305 64.34 -3.70 77.27
C THR A 305 63.56 -2.44 76.93
N MET A 306 64.17 -1.25 76.99
CA MET A 306 63.54 -0.01 76.52
C MET A 306 63.25 -0.07 75.02
N ALA A 307 64.20 -0.56 74.22
CA ALA A 307 64.01 -0.73 72.78
C ALA A 307 62.88 -1.74 72.50
N ALA A 308 62.87 -2.89 73.19
CA ALA A 308 61.83 -3.90 73.03
C ALA A 308 60.43 -3.38 73.44
N ALA A 309 60.33 -2.58 74.50
CA ALA A 309 59.07 -1.97 74.92
C ALA A 309 58.52 -0.99 73.86
N ALA A 310 59.39 -0.16 73.28
CA ALA A 310 59.03 0.76 72.21
C ALA A 310 58.50 0.01 70.97
N THR A 311 59.18 -1.07 70.56
CA THR A 311 58.72 -1.93 69.46
C THR A 311 57.37 -2.57 69.76
N MET A 312 57.11 -3.01 71.00
CA MET A 312 55.80 -3.58 71.36
C MET A 312 54.66 -2.55 71.30
N GLN A 313 54.92 -1.29 71.69
CA GLN A 313 53.92 -0.22 71.54
C GLN A 313 53.62 0.09 70.08
N GLU A 314 54.65 0.13 69.23
CA GLU A 314 54.48 0.29 67.79
C GLU A 314 53.64 -0.83 67.18
N LEU A 315 53.90 -2.08 67.56
CA LEU A 315 53.13 -3.25 67.09
C LEU A 315 51.65 -3.18 67.48
N VAL A 316 51.30 -2.65 68.67
CA VAL A 316 49.89 -2.41 69.06
C VAL A 316 49.26 -1.36 68.15
N GLY A 317 49.99 -0.28 67.82
CA GLY A 317 49.54 0.74 66.87
C GLY A 317 49.28 0.16 65.48
N LEU A 318 50.21 -0.64 64.95
CA LEU A 318 50.09 -1.33 63.66
C LEU A 318 48.92 -2.32 63.64
N ALA A 319 48.69 -3.07 64.72
CA ALA A 319 47.56 -3.99 64.83
C ALA A 319 46.21 -3.25 64.75
N ASN A 320 46.08 -2.10 65.44
CA ASN A 320 44.86 -1.28 65.38
C ASN A 320 44.64 -0.69 63.98
N GLN A 321 45.71 -0.25 63.30
CA GLN A 321 45.62 0.17 61.89
C GLN A 321 45.18 -0.98 60.98
N GLY A 322 45.66 -2.20 61.22
CA GLY A 322 45.26 -3.41 60.50
C GLY A 322 43.76 -3.72 60.65
N VAL A 323 43.21 -3.59 61.86
CA VAL A 323 41.75 -3.73 62.08
C VAL A 323 40.97 -2.71 61.26
N ASN A 324 41.36 -1.42 61.31
CA ASN A 324 40.68 -0.37 60.55
C ASN A 324 40.72 -0.61 59.01
N GLN A 325 41.82 -1.18 58.49
CA GLN A 325 41.90 -1.55 57.08
C GLN A 325 40.98 -2.72 56.72
N ILE A 326 40.89 -3.72 57.60
CA ILE A 326 39.99 -4.86 57.40
C ILE A 326 38.52 -4.44 57.48
N ASP A 327 38.15 -3.57 58.41
CA ASP A 327 36.78 -3.04 58.51
C ASP A 327 36.37 -2.34 57.21
N ARG A 328 37.25 -1.51 56.64
CA ARG A 328 37.03 -0.88 55.33
C ARG A 328 36.88 -1.88 54.19
N ALA A 329 37.65 -2.97 54.18
CA ALA A 329 37.48 -4.03 53.21
C ALA A 329 36.13 -4.76 53.39
N GLY A 330 35.67 -4.90 54.63
CA GLY A 330 34.34 -5.44 54.96
C GLY A 330 33.20 -4.59 54.40
N GLU A 331 33.28 -3.26 54.55
CA GLU A 331 32.31 -2.32 53.96
C GLU A 331 32.25 -2.43 52.44
N GLN A 332 33.38 -2.63 51.76
CA GLN A 332 33.41 -2.84 50.31
C GLN A 332 32.72 -4.15 49.90
N LEU A 333 32.93 -5.24 50.65
CA LEU A 333 32.23 -6.51 50.40
C LEU A 333 30.72 -6.40 50.64
N ASP A 334 30.28 -5.64 51.65
CA ASP A 334 28.85 -5.32 51.85
C ASP A 334 28.26 -4.57 50.64
N GLY A 335 29.03 -3.64 50.06
CA GLY A 335 28.66 -2.97 48.81
C GLY A 335 28.47 -3.95 47.64
N ILE A 336 29.37 -4.92 47.48
CA ILE A 336 29.28 -5.95 46.44
C ILE A 336 28.05 -6.85 46.66
N LEU A 337 27.75 -7.23 47.91
CA LEU A 337 26.55 -8.00 48.24
C LEU A 337 25.26 -7.27 47.86
N SER A 338 25.19 -5.98 48.18
CA SER A 338 24.04 -5.13 47.82
C SER A 338 23.87 -5.03 46.31
N HIS A 339 24.96 -4.74 45.57
CA HIS A 339 24.92 -4.67 44.12
C HIS A 339 24.55 -6.00 43.46
N SER A 340 25.06 -7.13 43.97
CA SER A 340 24.72 -8.47 43.47
C SER A 340 23.23 -8.79 43.67
N LYS A 341 22.64 -8.36 44.79
CA LYS A 341 21.20 -8.50 45.04
C LYS A 341 20.37 -7.69 44.03
N ILE A 342 20.70 -6.40 43.85
CA ILE A 342 20.02 -5.52 42.89
C ILE A 342 20.14 -6.08 41.47
N MET A 343 21.32 -6.58 41.09
CA MET A 343 21.57 -7.19 39.79
C MET A 343 20.63 -8.37 39.53
N ARG A 344 20.43 -9.27 40.50
CA ARG A 344 19.47 -10.38 40.34
C ARG A 344 18.03 -9.92 40.17
N GLU A 345 17.61 -8.90 40.91
CA GLU A 345 16.26 -8.32 40.77
C GLU A 345 16.05 -7.77 39.35
N GLN A 346 17.05 -7.06 38.82
CA GLN A 346 17.04 -6.56 37.43
C GLN A 346 17.03 -7.71 36.41
N LEU A 347 17.87 -8.74 36.60
CA LEU A 347 17.91 -9.90 35.70
C LEU A 347 16.60 -10.69 35.70
N THR A 348 15.89 -10.76 36.82
CA THR A 348 14.55 -11.37 36.91
C THR A 348 13.53 -10.58 36.08
N SER A 349 13.61 -9.26 36.11
CA SER A 349 12.79 -8.38 35.26
C SER A 349 13.10 -8.59 33.77
N ILE A 350 14.38 -8.69 33.40
CA ILE A 350 14.81 -8.98 32.03
C ILE A 350 14.28 -10.34 31.57
N ALA A 351 14.39 -11.38 32.39
CA ALA A 351 13.86 -12.71 32.08
C ALA A 351 12.34 -12.69 31.84
N THR A 352 11.61 -11.87 32.60
CA THR A 352 10.16 -11.66 32.38
C THR A 352 9.91 -10.94 31.05
N GLY A 353 10.71 -9.93 30.71
CA GLY A 353 10.66 -9.24 29.42
C GLY A 353 10.92 -10.15 28.22
N VAL A 354 11.88 -11.06 28.35
CA VAL A 354 12.18 -12.10 27.34
C VAL A 354 10.98 -13.00 27.09
N GLU A 355 10.29 -13.45 28.15
CA GLU A 355 9.11 -14.30 28.01
C GLU A 355 7.95 -13.57 27.32
N MET A 356 7.72 -12.29 27.67
CA MET A 356 6.72 -11.46 26.97
C MET A 356 7.07 -11.30 25.48
N ASN A 357 8.33 -11.03 25.16
CA ASN A 357 8.77 -10.91 23.77
C ASN A 357 8.55 -12.21 22.97
N HIS A 358 8.77 -13.39 23.58
CA HIS A 358 8.46 -14.67 22.92
C HIS A 358 6.96 -14.81 22.62
N GLN A 359 6.10 -14.40 23.55
CA GLN A 359 4.64 -14.41 23.34
C GLN A 359 4.23 -13.45 22.23
N ASP A 360 4.80 -12.25 22.19
CA ASP A 360 4.53 -11.26 21.14
C ASP A 360 4.97 -11.76 19.77
N VAL A 361 6.15 -12.39 19.67
CA VAL A 361 6.63 -13.02 18.42
C VAL A 361 5.70 -14.13 17.95
N ALA A 362 5.20 -14.97 18.87
CA ALA A 362 4.24 -16.02 18.54
C ALA A 362 2.91 -15.44 18.03
N GLN A 363 2.42 -14.36 18.65
CA GLN A 363 1.21 -13.66 18.19
C GLN A 363 1.40 -13.02 16.81
N ILE A 364 2.54 -12.36 16.57
CA ILE A 364 2.91 -11.80 15.27
C ILE A 364 2.91 -12.90 14.20
N SER A 365 3.52 -14.05 14.50
CA SER A 365 3.56 -15.19 13.58
C SER A 365 2.16 -15.71 13.25
N GLY A 366 1.28 -15.81 14.25
CA GLY A 366 -0.13 -16.18 14.02
C GLY A 366 -0.88 -15.16 13.15
N ALA A 367 -0.68 -13.86 13.40
CA ALA A 367 -1.28 -12.79 12.61
C ALA A 367 -0.77 -12.77 11.16
N LEU A 368 0.51 -13.08 10.92
CA LEU A 368 1.09 -13.18 9.59
C LEU A 368 0.51 -14.35 8.79
N ASN A 369 0.33 -15.51 9.41
CA ASN A 369 -0.31 -16.65 8.75
C ASN A 369 -1.75 -16.31 8.37
N TYR A 370 -2.51 -15.70 9.29
CA TYR A 370 -3.86 -15.22 9.00
C TYR A 370 -3.88 -14.20 7.85
N MET A 371 -2.91 -13.28 7.82
CA MET A 371 -2.79 -12.29 6.74
C MET A 371 -2.53 -12.96 5.39
N GLN A 372 -1.65 -13.98 5.32
CA GLN A 372 -1.40 -14.72 4.08
C GLN A 372 -2.66 -15.43 3.57
N ASP A 373 -3.45 -16.03 4.47
CA ASP A 373 -4.73 -16.63 4.10
C ASP A 373 -5.71 -15.58 3.55
N GLN A 374 -5.78 -14.40 4.18
CA GLN A 374 -6.64 -13.31 3.70
C GLN A 374 -6.20 -12.78 2.34
N ILE A 375 -4.90 -12.67 2.08
CA ILE A 375 -4.38 -12.26 0.77
C ILE A 375 -4.84 -13.23 -0.32
N MET A 376 -4.72 -14.55 -0.10
CA MET A 376 -5.18 -15.55 -1.06
C MET A 376 -6.68 -15.46 -1.34
N VAL A 377 -7.48 -15.16 -0.32
CA VAL A 377 -8.93 -14.92 -0.48
C VAL A 377 -9.19 -13.64 -1.27
N PHE A 378 -8.49 -12.55 -0.97
CA PHE A 378 -8.65 -11.29 -1.69
C PHE A 378 -8.22 -11.38 -3.15
N GLU A 379 -7.12 -12.05 -3.46
CA GLU A 379 -6.72 -12.27 -4.85
C GLU A 379 -7.80 -13.02 -5.65
N ARG A 380 -8.45 -14.01 -5.04
CA ARG A 380 -9.58 -14.71 -5.70
C ARG A 380 -10.75 -13.76 -5.93
N GLN A 381 -11.12 -12.95 -4.93
CA GLN A 381 -12.22 -11.99 -5.05
C GLN A 381 -11.92 -10.90 -6.10
N ILE A 382 -10.69 -10.41 -6.17
CA ILE A 382 -10.23 -9.45 -7.17
C ILE A 382 -10.38 -10.03 -8.58
N ARG A 383 -9.95 -11.28 -8.79
CA ARG A 383 -10.15 -11.99 -10.06
C ARG A 383 -11.62 -12.13 -10.41
N ASP A 384 -12.46 -12.57 -9.46
CA ASP A 384 -13.90 -12.72 -9.68
C ASP A 384 -14.57 -11.38 -10.04
N ILE A 385 -14.20 -10.27 -9.37
CA ILE A 385 -14.70 -8.92 -9.67
C ILE A 385 -14.24 -8.46 -11.05
N SER A 386 -12.98 -8.75 -11.42
CA SER A 386 -12.44 -8.41 -12.73
C SER A 386 -13.20 -9.13 -13.85
N ASP A 387 -13.41 -10.44 -13.71
CA ASP A 387 -14.14 -11.27 -14.68
C ASP A 387 -15.60 -10.81 -14.81
N GLN A 388 -16.28 -10.55 -13.70
CA GLN A 388 -17.65 -10.02 -13.70
C GLN A 388 -17.74 -8.63 -14.35
N SER A 389 -16.78 -7.75 -14.06
CA SER A 389 -16.73 -6.42 -14.65
C SER A 389 -16.53 -6.49 -16.16
N MET A 390 -15.69 -7.42 -16.60
CA MET A 390 -15.43 -7.69 -18.02
C MET A 390 -16.69 -8.18 -18.73
N ALA A 391 -17.37 -9.17 -18.16
CA ALA A 391 -18.61 -9.72 -18.71
C ALA A 391 -19.72 -8.66 -18.80
N LEU A 392 -19.87 -7.81 -17.78
CA LEU A 392 -20.83 -6.71 -17.79
C LEU A 392 -20.48 -5.63 -18.81
N SER A 393 -19.20 -5.35 -19.03
CA SER A 393 -18.73 -4.43 -20.07
C SER A 393 -19.11 -4.95 -21.46
N GLU A 394 -18.86 -6.23 -21.73
CA GLU A 394 -19.20 -6.86 -23.02
C GLU A 394 -20.71 -6.96 -23.25
N LEU A 395 -21.49 -7.14 -22.19
CA LEU A 395 -22.95 -7.06 -22.25
C LEU A 395 -23.40 -5.64 -22.63
N GLY A 396 -22.82 -4.61 -22.00
CA GLY A 396 -23.10 -3.21 -22.32
C GLY A 396 -22.76 -2.87 -23.76
N GLU A 397 -21.60 -3.32 -24.25
CA GLU A 397 -21.18 -3.18 -25.65
C GLU A 397 -22.20 -3.79 -26.63
N THR A 398 -22.69 -5.00 -26.34
CA THR A 398 -23.67 -5.70 -27.18
C THR A 398 -25.05 -5.04 -27.14
N MET A 399 -25.44 -4.48 -26.00
CA MET A 399 -26.67 -3.70 -25.87
C MET A 399 -26.58 -2.40 -26.68
N PHE A 400 -25.46 -1.69 -26.63
CA PHE A 400 -25.26 -0.47 -27.42
C PHE A 400 -25.34 -0.73 -28.93
N GLU A 401 -24.74 -1.82 -29.41
CA GLU A 401 -24.86 -2.23 -30.81
C GLU A 401 -26.33 -2.53 -31.18
N SER A 402 -27.04 -3.31 -30.36
CA SER A 402 -28.47 -3.61 -30.59
C SER A 402 -29.35 -2.35 -30.59
N MET A 403 -28.96 -1.32 -29.85
CA MET A 403 -29.66 -0.04 -29.80
C MET A 403 -29.36 0.85 -31.00
N ALA A 404 -28.19 0.73 -31.62
CA ALA A 404 -27.86 1.44 -32.86
C ALA A 404 -28.82 1.02 -33.99
N ASP A 405 -29.17 -0.27 -34.07
CA ASP A 405 -30.14 -0.80 -35.05
C ASP A 405 -31.54 -0.18 -34.90
N LEU A 406 -31.90 0.31 -33.70
CA LEU A 406 -33.19 0.96 -33.46
C LEU A 406 -33.25 2.40 -33.98
N SER A 407 -32.13 2.97 -34.47
CA SER A 407 -32.05 4.32 -35.04
C SER A 407 -32.61 5.43 -34.13
N ILE A 408 -32.45 5.27 -32.81
CA ILE A 408 -32.92 6.24 -31.82
C ILE A 408 -31.93 7.39 -31.71
N ASP A 409 -32.40 8.63 -31.58
CA ASP A 409 -31.53 9.80 -31.41
C ASP A 409 -30.91 9.86 -30.00
N THR A 410 -29.90 9.01 -29.76
CA THR A 410 -29.02 9.05 -28.58
C THR A 410 -27.65 9.61 -28.96
N ILE A 411 -26.87 10.06 -27.97
CA ILE A 411 -25.50 10.51 -28.20
C ILE A 411 -24.65 9.43 -28.89
N HIS A 412 -24.73 8.19 -28.41
CA HIS A 412 -23.98 7.07 -28.97
C HIS A 412 -24.40 6.76 -30.41
N ASN A 413 -25.68 6.89 -30.75
CA ASN A 413 -26.15 6.71 -32.12
C ASN A 413 -25.68 7.86 -33.04
N ARG A 414 -25.68 9.12 -32.57
CA ARG A 414 -25.10 10.23 -33.33
C ARG A 414 -23.61 10.04 -33.60
N MET A 415 -22.87 9.59 -32.57
CA MET A 415 -21.45 9.25 -32.70
C MET A 415 -21.23 8.06 -33.64
N PHE A 416 -22.11 7.05 -33.57
CA PHE A 416 -22.10 5.90 -34.47
C PHE A 416 -22.28 6.31 -35.93
N LEU A 417 -23.32 7.10 -36.23
CA LEU A 417 -23.59 7.58 -37.59
C LEU A 417 -22.44 8.45 -38.13
N ALA A 418 -21.84 9.28 -37.28
CA ALA A 418 -20.66 10.06 -37.64
C ALA A 418 -19.47 9.14 -37.97
N ALA A 419 -19.21 8.14 -37.13
CA ALA A 419 -18.14 7.17 -37.34
C ALA A 419 -18.35 6.33 -38.60
N GLN A 420 -19.57 5.83 -38.82
CA GLN A 420 -19.95 5.06 -39.99
C GLN A 420 -19.75 5.86 -41.28
N LYS A 421 -20.28 7.09 -41.34
CA LYS A 421 -20.09 7.98 -42.49
C LYS A 421 -18.62 8.23 -42.80
N THR A 422 -17.80 8.41 -41.77
CA THR A 422 -16.36 8.61 -41.94
C THR A 422 -15.65 7.36 -42.40
N SER A 423 -16.01 6.18 -41.86
CA SER A 423 -15.47 4.90 -42.31
C SER A 423 -15.78 4.64 -43.78
N GLU A 424 -17.03 4.88 -44.20
CA GLU A 424 -17.46 4.75 -45.60
C GLU A 424 -16.69 5.73 -46.51
N ALA A 425 -16.43 6.96 -46.06
CA ALA A 425 -15.63 7.92 -46.81
C ALA A 425 -14.16 7.49 -46.95
N ILE A 426 -13.58 6.90 -45.90
CA ILE A 426 -12.21 6.35 -45.94
C ILE A 426 -12.15 5.14 -46.87
N ALA A 427 -13.11 4.22 -46.76
CA ALA A 427 -13.23 3.07 -47.64
C ALA A 427 -13.33 3.49 -49.11
N ALA A 428 -14.25 4.40 -49.44
CA ALA A 428 -14.42 4.91 -50.80
C ALA A 428 -13.14 5.60 -51.33
N MET A 429 -12.44 6.35 -50.47
CA MET A 429 -11.16 6.98 -50.84
C MET A 429 -10.07 5.94 -51.12
N PHE A 430 -9.98 4.88 -50.30
CA PHE A 430 -9.08 3.77 -50.53
C PHE A 430 -9.39 3.01 -51.82
N GLU A 431 -10.67 2.73 -52.09
CA GLU A 431 -11.11 2.07 -53.32
C GLU A 431 -10.81 2.91 -54.57
N GLN A 432 -11.06 4.22 -54.52
CA GLN A 432 -10.73 5.14 -55.61
C GLN A 432 -9.21 5.25 -55.82
N ALA A 433 -8.41 5.29 -54.77
CA ALA A 433 -6.95 5.33 -54.86
C ALA A 433 -6.39 4.05 -55.48
N ILE A 434 -6.98 2.88 -55.19
CA ILE A 434 -6.63 1.62 -55.85
C ILE A 434 -7.01 1.67 -57.33
N LEU A 435 -8.22 2.13 -57.65
CA LEU A 435 -8.71 2.21 -59.03
C LEU A 435 -7.88 3.16 -59.91
N HIS A 436 -7.40 4.27 -59.34
CA HIS A 436 -6.52 5.22 -60.03
C HIS A 436 -5.02 4.86 -59.99
N GLY A 437 -4.65 3.76 -59.32
CA GLY A 437 -3.27 3.29 -59.24
C GLY A 437 -2.36 4.10 -58.31
N GLU A 438 -2.92 4.92 -57.40
CA GLU A 438 -2.15 5.67 -56.40
C GLU A 438 -1.51 4.77 -55.34
N ILE A 439 -2.17 3.65 -55.01
CA ILE A 439 -1.66 2.59 -54.14
C ILE A 439 -2.20 1.24 -54.63
N SER A 440 -1.39 0.18 -54.60
CA SER A 440 -1.89 -1.16 -54.89
C SER A 440 -2.60 -1.75 -53.66
N GLU A 441 -3.61 -2.59 -53.89
CA GLU A 441 -4.32 -3.28 -52.80
C GLU A 441 -3.34 -4.03 -51.88
N ALA A 442 -2.33 -4.72 -52.44
CA ALA A 442 -1.31 -5.42 -51.66
C ALA A 442 -0.50 -4.49 -50.73
N LYS A 443 -0.23 -3.24 -51.14
CA LYS A 443 0.45 -2.25 -50.28
C LYS A 443 -0.48 -1.69 -49.21
N LEU A 444 -1.75 -1.46 -49.53
CA LEU A 444 -2.75 -0.98 -48.56
C LEU A 444 -3.01 -2.00 -47.45
N PHE A 445 -2.99 -3.30 -47.79
CA PHE A 445 -3.16 -4.41 -46.85
C PHE A 445 -1.85 -4.95 -46.29
N ASP A 446 -0.73 -4.26 -46.48
CA ASP A 446 0.57 -4.66 -45.91
C ASP A 446 0.51 -4.69 -44.38
N ARG A 447 1.10 -5.70 -43.75
CA ARG A 447 1.19 -5.82 -42.27
C ARG A 447 2.63 -6.03 -41.82
N LYS A 448 3.59 -5.69 -42.68
CA LYS A 448 5.02 -5.80 -42.39
C LYS A 448 5.48 -4.54 -41.69
N TYR A 449 5.31 -4.52 -40.37
CA TYR A 449 5.73 -3.41 -39.55
C TYR A 449 7.25 -3.34 -39.40
N GLN A 450 7.84 -2.24 -39.84
CA GLN A 450 9.27 -1.96 -39.68
C GLN A 450 9.48 -0.94 -38.56
N LEU A 451 10.29 -1.26 -37.56
CA LEU A 451 10.56 -0.33 -36.46
C LEU A 451 11.26 0.93 -37.00
N ILE A 452 10.84 2.10 -36.56
CA ILE A 452 11.52 3.37 -36.81
C ILE A 452 12.61 3.53 -35.73
N PRO A 453 13.91 3.47 -36.09
CA PRO A 453 14.99 3.54 -35.12
C PRO A 453 14.99 4.85 -34.33
N GLY A 454 15.43 4.80 -33.07
CA GLY A 454 15.59 6.00 -32.23
C GLY A 454 14.29 6.63 -31.73
N THR A 455 13.17 5.91 -31.76
CA THR A 455 11.87 6.38 -31.25
C THR A 455 11.53 5.76 -29.89
N ASN A 456 11.06 6.58 -28.96
CA ASN A 456 10.57 6.17 -27.65
C ASN A 456 9.36 7.05 -27.24
N PRO A 457 8.10 6.57 -27.30
CA PRO A 457 7.68 5.18 -27.46
C PRO A 457 7.97 4.59 -28.86
N PRO A 458 8.03 3.24 -29.00
CA PRO A 458 8.30 2.57 -30.28
C PRO A 458 7.33 2.99 -31.38
N LYS A 459 7.88 3.34 -32.56
CA LYS A 459 7.11 3.62 -33.77
C LYS A 459 7.45 2.66 -34.90
N GLN A 460 6.51 2.49 -35.81
CA GLN A 460 6.63 1.53 -36.91
C GLN A 460 6.30 2.19 -38.25
N LYS A 461 6.72 1.58 -39.35
CA LYS A 461 6.41 1.99 -40.72
C LYS A 461 5.89 0.80 -41.53
N THR A 462 4.94 1.05 -42.42
CA THR A 462 4.31 0.10 -43.35
C THR A 462 4.26 0.66 -44.77
N ALA A 463 3.92 -0.18 -45.76
CA ALA A 463 3.89 0.23 -47.16
C ALA A 463 2.81 1.27 -47.52
N PHE A 464 1.80 1.50 -46.67
CA PHE A 464 0.69 2.43 -46.92
C PHE A 464 0.83 3.77 -46.17
N ASP A 465 1.84 3.94 -45.33
CA ASP A 465 1.99 5.10 -44.46
C ASP A 465 2.08 6.43 -45.21
N ASP A 466 2.92 6.50 -46.24
CA ASP A 466 3.12 7.74 -47.00
C ASP A 466 1.82 8.15 -47.74
N PHE A 467 1.00 7.16 -48.12
CA PHE A 467 -0.30 7.38 -48.72
C PHE A 467 -1.32 7.88 -47.67
N THR A 468 -1.45 7.18 -46.55
CA THR A 468 -2.40 7.57 -45.49
C THR A 468 -2.05 8.91 -44.85
N ASP A 469 -0.77 9.26 -44.73
CA ASP A 469 -0.33 10.57 -44.21
C ASP A 469 -0.79 11.72 -45.11
N ARG A 470 -0.93 11.48 -46.41
CA ARG A 470 -1.45 12.46 -47.37
C ARG A 470 -2.98 12.53 -47.38
N THR A 471 -3.67 11.41 -47.20
CA THR A 471 -5.11 11.30 -47.50
C THR A 471 -6.01 11.30 -46.27
N LEU A 472 -5.63 10.59 -45.20
CA LEU A 472 -6.46 10.46 -43.99
C LEU A 472 -6.70 11.77 -43.23
N PRO A 473 -5.75 12.73 -43.12
CA PRO A 473 -5.97 13.95 -42.35
C PRO A 473 -7.19 14.74 -42.81
N THR A 474 -7.44 14.81 -44.12
CA THR A 474 -8.60 15.54 -44.67
C THR A 474 -9.91 14.99 -44.13
N ILE A 475 -10.05 13.66 -44.05
CA ILE A 475 -11.29 13.01 -43.59
C ILE A 475 -11.35 13.03 -42.05
N GLN A 476 -10.28 12.63 -41.37
CA GLN A 476 -10.20 12.52 -39.92
C GLN A 476 -10.38 13.86 -39.19
N GLU A 477 -9.76 14.94 -39.70
CA GLU A 477 -9.89 16.28 -39.11
C GLU A 477 -11.28 16.88 -39.31
N ASN A 478 -11.93 16.59 -40.44
CA ASN A 478 -13.31 17.01 -40.68
C ASN A 478 -14.28 16.36 -39.69
N THR A 479 -14.08 15.08 -39.37
CA THR A 479 -14.86 14.42 -38.30
C THR A 479 -14.57 15.02 -36.94
N LEU A 480 -13.29 15.21 -36.59
CA LEU A 480 -12.89 15.77 -35.30
C LEU A 480 -13.44 17.20 -35.08
N SER A 481 -13.43 18.04 -36.11
CA SER A 481 -13.93 19.42 -36.04
C SER A 481 -15.46 19.52 -36.09
N GLY A 482 -16.15 18.45 -36.52
CA GLY A 482 -17.60 18.40 -36.61
C GLY A 482 -18.33 18.28 -35.26
N ASN A 483 -17.65 17.84 -34.20
CA ASN A 483 -18.21 17.78 -32.84
C ASN A 483 -17.10 17.98 -31.78
N GLN A 484 -17.29 18.99 -30.91
CA GLN A 484 -16.32 19.34 -29.86
C GLN A 484 -16.14 18.26 -28.77
N GLU A 485 -17.09 17.33 -28.64
CA GLU A 485 -17.01 16.22 -27.70
C GLU A 485 -16.02 15.12 -28.16
N ILE A 486 -15.69 15.10 -29.46
CA ILE A 486 -14.74 14.15 -30.02
C ILE A 486 -13.32 14.53 -29.61
N ILE A 487 -12.66 13.62 -28.91
CA ILE A 487 -11.26 13.76 -28.51
C ILE A 487 -10.34 13.25 -29.60
N TYR A 488 -10.68 12.19 -30.32
CA TYR A 488 -9.89 11.74 -31.48
C TYR A 488 -10.78 11.01 -32.48
N ALA A 489 -10.34 11.00 -33.73
CA ALA A 489 -11.01 10.35 -34.85
C ALA A 489 -9.91 9.82 -35.79
N ILE A 490 -9.66 8.51 -35.77
CA ILE A 490 -8.53 7.90 -36.46
C ILE A 490 -8.91 6.58 -37.13
N ALA A 491 -8.25 6.27 -38.23
CA ALA A 491 -8.25 4.95 -38.83
C ALA A 491 -7.10 4.12 -38.25
N VAL A 492 -7.38 2.87 -37.91
CA VAL A 492 -6.36 1.88 -37.53
C VAL A 492 -6.53 0.64 -38.38
N ASP A 493 -5.44 -0.06 -38.67
CA ASP A 493 -5.54 -1.37 -39.32
C ASP A 493 -6.09 -2.45 -38.36
N ASN A 494 -6.32 -3.65 -38.87
CA ASN A 494 -6.88 -4.76 -38.10
C ASN A 494 -5.97 -5.34 -36.99
N ASN A 495 -4.73 -4.85 -36.85
CA ASN A 495 -3.87 -5.13 -35.70
C ASN A 495 -3.78 -3.94 -34.73
N GLY A 496 -4.57 -2.87 -34.93
CA GLY A 496 -4.57 -1.68 -34.10
C GLY A 496 -3.44 -0.69 -34.43
N TYR A 497 -2.77 -0.84 -35.57
CA TYR A 497 -1.76 0.11 -36.03
C TYR A 497 -2.42 1.40 -36.52
N CYS A 498 -2.04 2.53 -35.93
CA CYS A 498 -2.48 3.86 -36.33
C CYS A 498 -1.44 4.50 -37.28
N PRO A 499 -1.63 4.43 -38.60
CA PRO A 499 -0.69 5.02 -39.54
C PRO A 499 -0.67 6.55 -39.45
N THR A 500 -1.82 7.19 -39.28
CA THR A 500 -1.92 8.65 -39.33
C THR A 500 -2.90 9.12 -38.28
N HIS A 501 -2.41 9.80 -37.25
CA HIS A 501 -3.25 10.35 -36.18
C HIS A 501 -3.68 11.80 -36.49
N ASN A 502 -4.75 12.27 -35.83
CA ASN A 502 -5.12 13.70 -35.83
C ASN A 502 -3.94 14.63 -35.52
N LYS A 503 -3.91 15.81 -36.11
CA LYS A 503 -2.82 16.81 -36.03
C LYS A 503 -2.37 17.10 -34.60
N LYS A 504 -3.31 17.23 -33.67
CA LYS A 504 -3.02 17.50 -32.25
C LYS A 504 -2.19 16.40 -31.56
N PHE A 505 -2.22 15.18 -32.08
CA PHE A 505 -1.45 14.03 -31.60
C PHE A 505 -0.41 13.55 -32.63
N SER A 506 -0.02 14.42 -33.56
CA SER A 506 1.00 14.16 -34.59
C SER A 506 2.10 15.24 -34.54
N GLN A 507 2.44 15.71 -33.33
CA GLN A 507 3.47 16.73 -33.12
C GLN A 507 4.88 16.18 -33.40
N PRO A 508 5.86 16.99 -33.84
CA PRO A 508 7.24 16.54 -34.02
C PRO A 508 7.81 15.91 -32.74
N LEU A 509 8.60 14.84 -32.89
CA LEU A 509 9.26 14.17 -31.76
C LEU A 509 10.28 15.07 -31.08
N THR A 510 10.26 15.07 -29.75
CA THR A 510 11.07 15.95 -28.90
C THR A 510 12.22 15.22 -28.23
N GLY A 511 12.20 13.88 -28.19
CA GLY A 511 13.16 13.03 -27.47
C GLY A 511 12.84 12.86 -25.97
N ASN A 512 11.82 13.57 -25.47
CA ASN A 512 11.29 13.35 -24.12
C ASN A 512 10.12 12.35 -24.17
N HIS A 513 10.27 11.23 -23.48
CA HIS A 513 9.29 10.13 -23.50
C HIS A 513 7.87 10.58 -23.15
N GLU A 514 7.67 11.34 -22.06
CA GLU A 514 6.33 11.75 -21.61
C GLU A 514 5.66 12.70 -22.60
N LYS A 515 6.43 13.66 -23.13
CA LYS A 515 5.91 14.60 -24.14
C LYS A 515 5.57 13.90 -25.45
N ASP A 516 6.43 12.97 -25.88
CA ASP A 516 6.24 12.24 -27.13
C ASP A 516 5.11 11.21 -27.02
N LEU A 517 4.93 10.58 -25.85
CA LEU A 517 3.83 9.66 -25.55
C LEU A 517 2.46 10.32 -25.68
N ALA A 518 2.33 11.57 -25.21
CA ALA A 518 1.09 12.34 -25.27
C ALA A 518 0.91 13.10 -26.60
N GLY A 519 1.97 13.71 -27.13
CA GLY A 519 1.94 14.62 -28.28
C GLY A 519 2.14 13.97 -29.65
N ASN A 520 2.70 12.75 -29.73
CA ASN A 520 2.91 12.03 -30.98
C ASN A 520 2.47 10.55 -30.88
N ARG A 521 1.20 10.31 -31.23
CA ARG A 521 0.54 9.00 -31.17
C ARG A 521 0.39 8.33 -32.53
N THR A 522 0.93 8.93 -33.60
CA THR A 522 0.97 8.31 -34.94
C THR A 522 2.04 7.21 -35.03
N LYS A 523 1.93 6.33 -36.03
CA LYS A 523 2.87 5.24 -36.31
C LYS A 523 3.04 4.26 -35.15
N ARG A 524 1.99 4.08 -34.34
CA ARG A 524 1.99 3.20 -33.15
C ARG A 524 0.96 2.10 -33.31
N ILE A 525 1.27 0.94 -32.76
CA ILE A 525 0.28 -0.10 -32.49
C ILE A 525 -0.31 0.17 -31.11
N PHE A 526 -1.64 0.23 -31.03
CA PHE A 526 -2.38 0.25 -29.77
C PHE A 526 -2.73 -1.19 -29.40
N ASP A 527 -1.85 -1.83 -28.63
CA ASP A 527 -1.92 -3.25 -28.25
C ASP A 527 -2.71 -3.51 -26.96
N ASP A 528 -3.21 -2.45 -26.32
CA ASP A 528 -4.17 -2.53 -25.23
C ASP A 528 -5.50 -3.16 -25.66
N ARG A 529 -6.28 -3.67 -24.70
CA ARG A 529 -7.56 -4.36 -24.96
C ARG A 529 -8.48 -3.52 -25.85
N THR A 530 -8.63 -2.24 -25.55
CA THR A 530 -9.51 -1.33 -26.31
C THR A 530 -9.00 -1.17 -27.73
N GLY A 531 -7.70 -0.87 -27.90
CA GLY A 531 -7.08 -0.64 -29.20
C GLY A 531 -7.11 -1.83 -30.15
N LYS A 532 -6.74 -3.01 -29.64
CA LYS A 532 -6.74 -4.26 -30.41
C LYS A 532 -8.15 -4.62 -30.90
N ARG A 533 -9.15 -4.49 -30.02
CA ARG A 533 -10.55 -4.77 -30.37
C ARG A 533 -11.11 -3.75 -31.35
N CYS A 534 -10.75 -2.47 -31.23
CA CYS A 534 -11.19 -1.45 -32.20
C CYS A 534 -10.70 -1.76 -33.62
N GLY A 535 -9.43 -2.14 -33.81
CA GLY A 535 -8.91 -2.46 -35.14
C GLY A 535 -9.46 -3.77 -35.71
N SER A 536 -9.57 -4.80 -34.89
CA SER A 536 -10.04 -6.13 -35.31
C SER A 536 -11.56 -6.27 -35.40
N ASN A 537 -12.33 -5.25 -34.98
CA ASN A 537 -13.79 -5.28 -34.99
C ASN A 537 -14.34 -5.43 -36.42
N SER A 538 -15.08 -6.51 -36.67
CA SER A 538 -15.82 -6.74 -37.93
C SER A 538 -17.34 -6.58 -37.76
N ARG A 539 -17.81 -6.22 -36.56
CA ARG A 539 -19.25 -6.00 -36.27
C ARG A 539 -19.67 -4.61 -36.74
N HIS A 540 -20.98 -4.38 -36.83
CA HIS A 540 -21.51 -3.10 -37.30
C HIS A 540 -21.09 -1.92 -36.41
N MET A 541 -21.05 -2.13 -35.09
CA MET A 541 -20.62 -1.16 -34.10
C MET A 541 -19.94 -1.86 -32.92
N LEU A 542 -18.88 -1.26 -32.40
CA LEU A 542 -18.27 -1.61 -31.11
C LEU A 542 -18.13 -0.33 -30.29
N LEU A 543 -18.79 -0.25 -29.12
CA LEU A 543 -18.68 0.90 -28.22
C LEU A 543 -18.09 0.47 -26.88
N GLN A 544 -16.82 0.78 -26.66
CA GLN A 544 -16.10 0.45 -25.44
C GLN A 544 -16.06 1.67 -24.51
N THR A 545 -16.26 1.44 -23.21
CA THR A 545 -16.04 2.47 -22.18
C THR A 545 -14.88 2.03 -21.32
N TYR A 546 -13.87 2.87 -21.18
CA TYR A 546 -12.66 2.53 -20.44
C TYR A 546 -12.07 3.75 -19.76
N LYS A 547 -11.29 3.49 -18.71
CA LYS A 547 -10.54 4.52 -18.00
C LYS A 547 -9.12 4.55 -18.52
N ARG A 548 -8.64 5.73 -18.94
CA ARG A 548 -7.25 5.91 -19.39
C ARG A 548 -6.29 5.88 -18.20
N ASP A 549 -5.00 5.70 -18.48
CA ASP A 549 -3.93 5.88 -17.49
C ASP A 549 -3.95 7.26 -16.82
N THR A 550 -4.51 8.27 -17.51
CA THR A 550 -4.73 9.63 -17.00
C THR A 550 -5.88 9.74 -15.99
N GLY A 551 -6.66 8.68 -15.79
CA GLY A 551 -7.83 8.66 -14.92
C GLY A 551 -9.13 9.18 -15.57
N GLU A 552 -9.10 9.61 -16.82
CA GLU A 552 -10.30 10.05 -17.55
C GLU A 552 -11.10 8.85 -18.06
N VAL A 553 -12.43 8.88 -17.92
CA VAL A 553 -13.33 7.88 -18.52
C VAL A 553 -13.71 8.32 -19.93
N MET A 554 -13.53 7.40 -20.88
CA MET A 554 -13.69 7.66 -22.30
C MET A 554 -14.59 6.60 -22.92
N HIS A 555 -15.41 7.04 -23.87
CA HIS A 555 -16.04 6.16 -24.84
C HIS A 555 -15.17 6.08 -26.08
N ASP A 556 -15.06 4.89 -26.66
CA ASP A 556 -14.40 4.61 -27.93
C ASP A 556 -15.35 3.81 -28.80
N ILE A 557 -15.83 4.45 -29.87
CA ILE A 557 -16.65 3.78 -30.87
C ILE A 557 -15.80 3.37 -32.06
N SER A 558 -15.89 2.11 -32.45
CA SER A 558 -15.24 1.56 -33.64
C SER A 558 -16.25 0.99 -34.63
N VAL A 559 -16.02 1.29 -35.90
CA VAL A 559 -16.74 0.74 -37.04
C VAL A 559 -15.74 0.20 -38.08
N PRO A 560 -16.05 -0.91 -38.77
CA PRO A 560 -15.12 -1.52 -39.72
C PRO A 560 -14.96 -0.66 -40.98
N ILE A 561 -13.73 -0.59 -41.48
CA ILE A 561 -13.37 -0.07 -42.80
C ILE A 561 -13.23 -1.28 -43.73
N LEU A 562 -14.18 -1.40 -44.66
CA LEU A 562 -14.20 -2.45 -45.67
C LEU A 562 -13.76 -1.86 -47.01
N VAL A 563 -12.69 -2.38 -47.60
CA VAL A 563 -12.18 -1.95 -48.92
C VAL A 563 -12.36 -3.11 -49.89
N ASN A 564 -13.13 -2.92 -50.96
CA ASN A 564 -13.50 -4.00 -51.90
C ASN A 564 -14.08 -5.24 -51.20
N GLY A 565 -14.85 -5.04 -50.13
CA GLY A 565 -15.42 -6.11 -49.30
C GLY A 565 -14.45 -6.81 -48.37
N LYS A 566 -13.18 -6.40 -48.30
CA LYS A 566 -12.17 -6.94 -47.36
C LYS A 566 -11.96 -6.02 -46.17
N HIS A 567 -11.86 -6.60 -44.98
CA HIS A 567 -11.62 -5.85 -43.74
C HIS A 567 -10.19 -5.33 -43.68
N TRP A 568 -10.03 -4.01 -43.82
CA TRP A 568 -8.72 -3.36 -43.68
C TRP A 568 -8.39 -3.09 -42.20
N GLY A 569 -9.37 -2.61 -41.45
CA GLY A 569 -9.24 -2.29 -40.03
C GLY A 569 -10.46 -1.50 -39.55
N GLY A 570 -10.31 -0.72 -38.48
CA GLY A 570 -11.40 0.04 -37.88
C GLY A 570 -11.21 1.55 -37.97
N PHE A 571 -12.29 2.28 -38.23
CA PHE A 571 -12.36 3.69 -37.90
C PHE A 571 -12.83 3.83 -36.46
N ARG A 572 -12.00 4.45 -35.62
CA ARG A 572 -12.25 4.58 -34.18
C ARG A 572 -12.29 6.04 -33.75
N MET A 573 -13.25 6.34 -32.89
CA MET A 573 -13.56 7.69 -32.47
C MET A 573 -13.77 7.73 -30.95
N GLY A 574 -12.93 8.49 -30.26
CA GLY A 574 -13.00 8.64 -28.82
C GLY A 574 -13.69 9.94 -28.41
N TYR A 575 -14.58 9.89 -27.41
CA TYR A 575 -15.26 11.06 -26.86
C TYR A 575 -15.44 10.91 -25.33
N ARG A 576 -15.60 12.04 -24.64
CA ARG A 576 -15.71 12.06 -23.18
C ARG A 576 -17.02 11.44 -22.71
N ALA A 577 -16.96 10.63 -21.66
CA ALA A 577 -18.15 10.09 -21.01
C ALA A 577 -18.92 11.19 -20.23
N ASP A 578 -18.21 12.17 -19.71
CA ASP A 578 -18.79 13.21 -18.84
C ASP A 578 -19.42 14.39 -19.60
N ALA A 579 -19.61 14.29 -20.92
CA ALA A 579 -20.08 15.40 -21.77
C ALA A 579 -21.54 15.86 -21.51
N HIS A 580 -22.18 15.35 -20.45
CA HIS A 580 -23.58 15.61 -20.10
C HIS A 580 -23.76 16.35 -18.75
N SER A 581 -22.72 16.98 -18.19
CA SER A 581 -22.89 17.89 -17.06
C SER A 581 -23.46 19.24 -17.47
#